data_AF-A0A929U2H5-F1
#
_entry.id   AF-A0A929U2H5-F1
#
_cell.length_a   1.000
_cell.length_b   1.000
_cell.length_c   1.000
_cell.angle_alpha   90.00
_cell.angle_beta   90.00
_cell.angle_gamma   90.00
#
_symmetry.space_group_name_H-M   'P 1'
#
loop_
_entity.id
_entity.type
_entity.pdbx_description
1 polymer ?
#
loop_
_entity_poly.entity_id
_entity_poly.type
_entity_poly.pdbx_seq_one_letter_code
_entity_poly.pdbx_strand_id
1 'polypeptide(L)'
;MKRFDAETIESRLKQSGFTIIQTESRPTVSKIKAIHKHGELNIEYTDNELGLSLQNSSDLEILVNKRVVVLAFDNNVFTERCVEQKLHSFNTKTLFLEANKSLNNFIKKMEYVFNYK
;
A
#
# COMPACT_ATOMS: atom_id res chain seq x y z
N MET A 1 -9.60 17.55 11.36
CA MET A 1 -10.04 16.15 11.23
C MET A 1 -8.94 15.40 10.49
N LYS A 2 -8.53 14.21 10.95
CA LYS A 2 -7.51 13.42 10.23
C LYS A 2 -8.14 12.85 8.96
N ARG A 3 -7.35 12.80 7.88
CA ARG A 3 -7.74 12.25 6.57
C ARG A 3 -6.50 11.64 5.92
N PHE A 4 -6.69 10.75 4.96
CA PHE A 4 -5.59 10.39 4.07
C PHE A 4 -5.31 11.55 3.11
N ASP A 5 -4.04 11.93 3.04
CA ASP A 5 -3.56 12.99 2.16
C ASP A 5 -2.24 12.56 1.49
N ALA A 6 -1.95 13.14 0.33
CA ALA A 6 -0.78 12.80 -0.46
C ALA A 6 0.53 12.94 0.33
N GLU A 7 0.69 14.05 1.07
CA GLU A 7 1.93 14.37 1.79
C GLU A 7 2.24 13.31 2.85
N THR A 8 1.24 12.96 3.67
CA THR A 8 1.35 11.93 4.70
C THR A 8 1.67 10.58 4.07
N ILE A 9 0.91 10.18 3.04
CA ILE A 9 1.07 8.87 2.39
C ILE A 9 2.46 8.76 1.76
N GLU A 10 2.88 9.75 0.96
CA GLU A 10 4.17 9.76 0.29
C GLU A 10 5.34 9.76 1.28
N SER A 11 5.23 10.53 2.36
CA SER A 11 6.22 10.55 3.44
C SER A 11 6.39 9.16 4.06
N ARG A 12 5.29 8.46 4.36
CA ARG A 12 5.34 7.11 4.95
C ARG A 12 5.82 6.05 3.97
N LEU A 13 5.50 6.16 2.70
CA LEU A 13 6.03 5.27 1.66
C LEU A 13 7.56 5.35 1.59
N LYS A 14 8.10 6.56 1.50
CA LYS A 14 9.56 6.80 1.48
C LYS A 14 10.24 6.24 2.72
N GLN A 15 9.67 6.48 3.90
CA GLN A 15 10.19 5.93 5.16
C GLN A 15 10.12 4.40 5.25
N SER A 16 9.26 3.77 4.46
CA SER A 16 9.12 2.31 4.37
C SER A 16 9.93 1.70 3.25
N GLY A 17 10.77 2.49 2.56
CA GLY A 17 11.67 2.03 1.50
C GLY A 17 11.04 1.94 0.11
N PHE A 18 9.84 2.51 -0.09
CA PHE A 18 9.24 2.62 -1.41
C PHE A 18 9.74 3.87 -2.14
N THR A 19 9.95 3.73 -3.44
CA THR A 19 10.17 4.84 -4.37
C THR A 19 8.87 5.15 -5.08
N ILE A 20 8.37 6.37 -4.95
CA ILE A 20 7.18 6.83 -5.68
C ILE A 20 7.58 7.10 -7.13
N ILE A 21 6.80 6.55 -8.05
CA ILE A 21 7.02 6.71 -9.50
C ILE A 21 5.93 7.54 -10.16
N GLN A 22 4.74 7.63 -9.56
CA GLN A 22 3.64 8.43 -10.09
C GLN A 22 2.66 8.81 -8.98
N THR A 23 2.15 10.04 -9.02
CA THR A 23 1.05 10.52 -8.19
C THR A 23 0.01 11.17 -9.09
N GLU A 24 -1.25 10.73 -8.98
CA GLU A 24 -2.40 11.30 -9.69
C GLU A 24 -3.42 11.80 -8.67
N SER A 25 -3.58 13.12 -8.55
CA SER A 25 -4.65 13.70 -7.74
C SER A 25 -5.94 13.79 -8.57
N ARG A 26 -7.04 13.25 -8.06
CA ARG A 26 -8.36 13.35 -8.70
C ARG A 26 -9.43 13.74 -7.68
N PRO A 27 -10.57 14.32 -8.13
CA PRO A 27 -11.62 14.79 -7.22
C PRO A 27 -12.27 13.70 -6.36
N THR A 28 -12.28 12.46 -6.84
CA THR A 28 -13.01 11.36 -6.19
C THR A 28 -12.07 10.32 -5.57
N VAL A 29 -11.06 9.88 -6.33
CA VAL A 29 -10.08 8.87 -5.88
C VAL A 29 -8.71 9.25 -6.43
N SER A 30 -7.79 9.57 -5.53
CA SER A 30 -6.40 9.84 -5.88
C SER A 30 -5.62 8.53 -5.94
N LYS A 31 -4.55 8.51 -6.75
CA LYS A 31 -3.73 7.32 -6.98
C LYS A 31 -2.26 7.61 -6.77
N ILE A 32 -1.54 6.67 -6.18
CA ILE A 32 -0.08 6.69 -6.11
C ILE A 32 0.44 5.35 -6.59
N LYS A 33 1.43 5.38 -7.48
CA LYS A 33 2.20 4.19 -7.85
C LYS A 33 3.59 4.30 -7.24
N ALA A 34 3.99 3.26 -6.53
CA ALA A 34 5.30 3.17 -5.90
C ALA A 34 5.93 1.80 -6.18
N ILE A 35 7.25 1.73 -6.11
CA ILE A 35 8.01 0.51 -6.32
C ILE A 35 8.92 0.25 -5.13
N HIS A 36 9.10 -1.02 -4.81
CA HIS A 36 10.17 -1.56 -3.99
C HIS A 36 10.95 -2.56 -4.84
N LYS A 37 12.21 -2.85 -4.52
CA LYS A 37 13.14 -3.70 -5.32
C LYS A 37 12.52 -4.96 -5.97
N HIS A 38 11.49 -5.53 -5.34
CA HIS A 38 10.84 -6.77 -5.75
C HIS A 38 9.31 -6.69 -5.83
N GLY A 39 8.73 -5.49 -5.85
CA GLY A 39 7.29 -5.35 -5.99
C GLY A 39 6.82 -3.94 -6.32
N GLU A 40 5.71 -3.89 -7.02
CA GLU A 40 4.98 -2.67 -7.34
C GLU A 40 3.78 -2.55 -6.41
N LEU A 41 3.63 -1.37 -5.83
CA LEU A 41 2.52 -1.01 -4.96
C LEU A 41 1.67 0.04 -5.66
N ASN A 42 0.44 -0.35 -5.99
CA ASN A 42 -0.61 0.56 -6.44
C ASN A 42 -1.43 0.98 -5.23
N ILE A 43 -1.72 2.26 -5.13
CA ILE A 43 -2.43 2.88 -4.01
C ILE A 43 -3.57 3.69 -4.57
N GLU A 44 -4.75 3.49 -4.01
CA GLU A 44 -5.94 4.30 -4.29
C GLU A 44 -6.45 4.85 -2.97
N TYR A 45 -6.74 6.15 -2.90
CA TYR A 45 -7.18 6.76 -1.66
C TYR A 45 -8.22 7.86 -1.85
N THR A 46 -9.11 7.93 -0.87
CA THR A 46 -10.03 9.04 -0.59
C THR A 46 -9.62 9.67 0.74
N ASP A 47 -10.39 10.63 1.26
CA ASP A 47 -10.12 11.18 2.60
C ASP A 47 -10.21 10.11 3.71
N ASN A 48 -11.00 9.04 3.52
CA ASN A 48 -11.36 8.08 4.57
C ASN A 48 -10.91 6.64 4.31
N GLU A 49 -10.54 6.32 3.07
CA GLU A 49 -10.13 4.96 2.70
C GLU A 49 -8.82 4.97 1.92
N LEU A 50 -8.03 3.92 2.13
CA LEU A 50 -6.74 3.70 1.50
C LEU A 50 -6.64 2.23 1.07
N GLY A 51 -6.79 2.00 -0.24
CA GLY A 51 -6.59 0.72 -0.89
C GLY A 51 -5.13 0.53 -1.32
N LEU A 52 -4.57 -0.63 -1.00
CA LEU A 52 -3.18 -1.00 -1.25
C LEU A 52 -3.15 -2.32 -2.04
N SER A 53 -2.51 -2.34 -3.21
CA SER A 53 -2.32 -3.55 -4.01
C SER A 53 -0.84 -3.72 -4.34
N LEU A 54 -0.19 -4.66 -3.66
CA LEU A 54 1.19 -5.05 -3.88
C LEU A 54 1.26 -6.28 -4.78
N GLN A 55 2.12 -6.21 -5.79
CA GLN A 55 2.40 -7.32 -6.71
C GLN A 55 3.90 -7.44 -6.96
N ASN A 56 4.41 -8.65 -7.22
CA ASN A 56 5.77 -8.79 -7.75
C ASN A 56 5.83 -8.30 -9.21
N SER A 57 7.03 -7.93 -9.67
CA SER A 57 7.30 -7.41 -11.02
C SER A 57 7.32 -8.52 -12.09
N SER A 58 6.22 -9.26 -12.26
CA SER A 58 6.08 -10.28 -13.31
C SER A 58 5.13 -9.80 -14.41
N ASP A 59 5.53 -9.97 -15.66
CA ASP A 59 4.74 -9.56 -16.83
C ASP A 59 3.48 -10.43 -17.06
N LEU A 60 3.43 -11.63 -16.45
CA LEU A 60 2.31 -12.56 -16.58
C LEU A 60 1.44 -12.51 -15.33
N GLU A 61 0.26 -11.91 -15.44
CA GLU A 61 -0.67 -11.68 -14.32
C GLU A 61 -0.99 -12.97 -13.52
N ILE A 62 -1.06 -14.12 -14.18
CA ILE A 62 -1.34 -15.42 -13.52
C ILE A 62 -0.17 -15.94 -12.67
N LEU A 63 1.05 -15.46 -12.90
CA LEU A 63 2.26 -15.81 -12.15
C LEU A 63 2.64 -14.73 -11.14
N VAL A 64 1.73 -13.80 -10.86
CA VAL A 64 1.96 -12.72 -9.90
C VAL A 64 1.60 -13.19 -8.50
N ASN A 65 2.54 -13.03 -7.57
CA ASN A 65 2.23 -13.00 -6.15
C ASN A 65 1.60 -11.65 -5.84
N LYS A 66 0.42 -11.66 -5.22
CA LYS A 66 -0.38 -10.45 -4.97
C LYS A 66 -0.81 -10.37 -3.52
N ARG A 67 -0.86 -9.15 -2.98
CA ARG A 67 -1.53 -8.84 -1.73
C ARG A 67 -2.34 -7.57 -1.89
N VAL A 68 -3.60 -7.61 -1.45
CA VAL A 68 -4.49 -6.45 -1.38
C VAL A 68 -4.82 -6.19 0.07
N VAL A 69 -4.75 -4.92 0.49
CA VAL A 69 -5.13 -4.46 1.83
C VAL A 69 -6.00 -3.21 1.68
N VAL A 70 -7.14 -3.16 2.36
CA VAL A 70 -7.95 -1.94 2.49
C VAL A 70 -7.90 -1.46 3.92
N LEU A 71 -7.44 -0.23 4.09
CA LEU A 71 -7.44 0.49 5.37
C LEU A 71 -8.55 1.53 5.34
N ALA A 72 -9.35 1.58 6.39
CA ALA A 72 -10.42 2.55 6.54
C ALA A 72 -10.23 3.36 7.81
N PHE A 73 -10.67 4.61 7.73
CA PHE A 73 -10.73 5.55 8.83
C PHE A 73 -12.18 5.97 9.02
N ASP A 74 -12.88 5.26 9.91
CA ASP A 74 -14.28 5.53 10.23
C ASP A 74 -14.40 6.00 11.67
N ASN A 75 -15.13 7.10 11.91
CA ASN A 75 -15.35 7.66 13.25
C ASN A 75 -14.05 7.89 14.05
N ASN A 76 -12.98 8.28 13.35
CA ASN A 76 -11.63 8.42 13.88
C ASN A 76 -10.94 7.12 14.34
N VAL A 77 -11.44 5.95 13.93
CA VAL A 77 -10.83 4.65 14.21
C VAL A 77 -10.18 4.14 12.93
N PHE A 78 -8.88 3.87 13.02
CA PHE A 78 -8.13 3.22 11.94
C PHE A 78 -8.35 1.70 11.99
N THR A 79 -8.83 1.11 10.89
CA THR A 79 -9.12 -0.32 10.80
C THR A 79 -8.61 -0.94 9.49
N GLU A 80 -8.11 -2.17 9.56
CA GLU A 80 -7.81 -3.00 8.38
C GLU A 80 -9.06 -3.82 8.06
N ARG A 81 -9.69 -3.59 6.90
CA ARG A 81 -11.02 -4.14 6.55
C ARG A 81 -10.97 -5.38 5.66
N CYS A 82 -10.06 -5.41 4.70
CA CYS A 82 -10.01 -6.48 3.69
C CYS A 82 -8.56 -6.83 3.40
N VAL A 83 -8.24 -8.12 3.47
CA VAL A 83 -6.90 -8.64 3.20
C VAL A 83 -7.03 -9.84 2.28
N GLU A 84 -6.45 -9.72 1.09
CA GLU A 84 -6.32 -10.84 0.17
C GLU A 84 -4.83 -11.10 -0.06
N GLN A 85 -4.41 -12.36 0.01
CA GLN A 85 -3.05 -12.75 -0.36
C GLN A 85 -3.07 -13.99 -1.25
N LYS A 86 -2.39 -13.90 -2.38
CA LYS A 86 -2.23 -14.97 -3.37
C LYS A 86 -0.76 -15.18 -3.68
N LEU A 87 -0.33 -16.45 -3.64
CA LEU A 87 1.04 -16.87 -3.94
C LEU A 87 1.05 -17.83 -5.13
N HIS A 88 1.03 -17.27 -6.34
CA HIS A 88 0.97 -18.06 -7.58
C HIS A 88 2.35 -18.42 -8.16
N SER A 89 3.41 -17.66 -7.83
CA SER A 89 4.76 -17.92 -8.34
C SER A 89 5.73 -18.27 -7.21
N PHE A 90 6.05 -19.56 -7.14
CA PHE A 90 7.00 -20.11 -6.16
C PHE A 90 8.39 -19.49 -6.31
N ASN A 91 8.86 -19.29 -7.55
CA ASN A 91 10.21 -18.77 -7.84
C ASN A 91 10.43 -17.35 -7.31
N THR A 92 9.36 -16.57 -7.16
CA THR A 92 9.45 -15.18 -6.69
C THR A 92 8.87 -14.99 -5.28
N LYS A 93 8.46 -16.08 -4.60
CA LYS A 93 7.82 -16.03 -3.28
C LYS A 93 8.68 -15.32 -2.24
N THR A 94 9.96 -15.66 -2.13
CA THR A 94 10.87 -15.07 -1.15
C THR A 94 11.04 -13.57 -1.36
N LEU A 95 11.21 -13.14 -2.61
CA LEU A 95 11.35 -11.73 -2.98
C LEU A 95 10.04 -10.95 -2.71
N PHE A 96 8.90 -11.57 -2.99
CA PHE A 96 7.59 -10.98 -2.68
C PHE A 96 7.37 -10.84 -1.17
N LEU A 97 7.83 -11.80 -0.36
CA LEU A 97 7.77 -11.69 1.10
C LEU A 97 8.66 -10.54 1.63
N GLU A 98 9.75 -10.22 0.96
CA GLU A 98 10.56 -9.03 1.29
C GLU A 98 9.78 -7.73 1.03
N ALA A 99 9.15 -7.59 -0.14
CA ALA A 99 8.31 -6.43 -0.45
C ALA A 99 7.13 -6.30 0.54
N ASN A 100 6.58 -7.42 1.01
CA ASN A 100 5.54 -7.42 2.05
C ASN A 100 6.01 -6.86 3.39
N LYS A 101 7.28 -7.02 3.76
CA LYS A 101 7.81 -6.41 4.99
C LYS A 101 7.75 -4.89 4.90
N SER A 102 8.12 -4.32 3.75
CA SER A 102 8.03 -2.89 3.49
C SER A 102 6.58 -2.39 3.52
N LEU A 103 5.64 -3.15 2.93
CA LEU A 103 4.21 -2.84 3.03
C LEU A 103 3.70 -2.86 4.48
N ASN A 104 4.06 -3.87 5.27
CA ASN A 104 3.69 -3.94 6.69
C ASN A 104 4.25 -2.76 7.49
N ASN A 105 5.49 -2.35 7.20
CA ASN A 105 6.08 -1.17 7.84
C ASN A 105 5.34 0.12 7.47
N PHE A 106 4.88 0.23 6.23
CA PHE A 106 4.03 1.34 5.79
C PHE A 106 2.70 1.36 6.56
N ILE A 107 1.99 0.23 6.63
CA ILE A 107 0.70 0.13 7.35
C ILE A 107 0.87 0.53 8.82
N LYS A 108 1.87 -0.01 9.53
CA LYS A 108 2.16 0.35 10.93
C LYS A 108 2.46 1.84 11.12
N LYS A 109 3.18 2.46 10.18
CA LYS A 109 3.45 3.89 10.21
C LYS A 109 2.19 4.73 9.99
N MET A 110 1.27 4.25 9.16
CA MET A 110 -0.05 4.87 9.00
C MET A 110 -0.86 4.75 10.29
N GLU A 111 -1.00 3.54 10.84
CA GLU A 111 -1.65 3.31 12.15
C GLU A 111 -1.14 4.27 13.22
N TYR A 112 0.18 4.43 13.31
CA TYR A 112 0.78 5.32 14.29
C TYR A 112 0.34 6.79 14.13
N VAL A 113 0.28 7.28 12.90
CA VAL A 113 -0.16 8.65 12.60
C VAL A 113 -1.63 8.84 12.98
N PHE A 114 -2.48 7.86 12.67
CA PHE A 114 -3.92 8.01 12.88
C PHE A 114 -4.34 7.76 14.34
N ASN A 115 -3.60 6.95 15.10
CA ASN A 115 -3.93 6.63 16.49
C ASN A 115 -3.21 7.49 17.55
N TYR A 116 -1.99 7.99 17.28
CA TYR A 116 -1.16 8.58 18.34
C TYR A 116 -0.58 9.98 18.07
N LYS A 117 -0.51 10.42 16.81
CA LYS A 117 -0.02 11.77 16.42
C LYS A 117 -1.15 12.74 16.12
#